data_AF-A0A962YBE8-F1
#
_entry.id   AF-A0A962YBE8-F1
#
_cell.length_a   1.000
_cell.length_b   1.000
_cell.length_c   1.000
_cell.angle_alpha   90.00
_cell.angle_beta   90.00
_cell.angle_gamma   90.00
#
_symmetry.space_group_name_H-M   'P 1'
#
loop_
_entity.id
_entity.type
_entity.pdbx_description
1 polymer ?
#
loop_
_entity_poly.entity_id
_entity_poly.type
_entity_poly.pdbx_seq_one_letter_code
_entity_poly.pdbx_strand_id
1 'polypeptide(L)'
;ERARAAEAGEPPNFIPLLQAWGGVTLAYRKSLNASPAYVRNHEEVIKAMEEGLYYAEGMDPIHAVLDSHEHVKALICRRMEWREGRWLATKEEHTLAARSIFVAAGTIPNIIYESEHPGSLVLEGNHFLPHVEHSDRVQPVQVAEHCKAPQFGPFTSYQHDQKRVSFLGDTHPVFNGSVVKAIASSKRSYPQVMAALAHLPAAVDLDCGRFHSRIKGLLTATVAEVNALNPAVTELWIKAPMAARKFKPGQFFRLQTFESTSPVVAGTRLQIPVLTVSGAGIRNDQVRLLVLQWGTGARLVNRLQPGEQVVLMGPTGAPVELPRNETILVIAGRWGAAVMLDIGPALRAAGNQVLYVGAFASAKEVDYQAALEEGADQIIWAVAKGPEIGVHREQDRSVVATDMVELLRAYSAGELGAGAIGLDRIDRVLVMGGTGLLRGMQHALAADGALSTVFKPDVKAFGTVGSPMQCMLKGVCAQCLNWQIDPNTGQRTRAVFSCAQQDQPLAWIDLDNLAARQRQNSVADTVSALWLDHVLAVEKTNVASEH
;
A
#
# COMPACT_ATOMS: atom_id res chain seq x y z
N GLU A 1 -4.84 -25.95 27.85
CA GLU A 1 -4.91 -26.99 26.81
C GLU A 1 -3.57 -27.63 26.48
N ARG A 2 -2.59 -26.91 25.91
CA ARG A 2 -1.27 -27.50 25.57
C ARG A 2 -0.60 -28.23 26.75
N ALA A 3 -0.62 -27.63 27.95
CA ALA A 3 -0.10 -28.26 29.16
C ALA A 3 -0.88 -29.53 29.54
N ARG A 4 -2.22 -29.43 29.64
CA ARG A 4 -3.13 -30.56 29.91
C ARG A 4 -2.93 -31.74 28.94
N ALA A 5 -2.83 -31.46 27.64
CA ALA A 5 -2.64 -32.48 26.61
C ALA A 5 -1.27 -33.16 26.73
N ALA A 6 -0.22 -32.40 27.04
CA ALA A 6 1.10 -32.94 27.33
C ALA A 6 1.11 -33.82 28.58
N GLU A 7 0.41 -33.41 29.65
CA GLU A 7 0.26 -34.20 30.89
C GLU A 7 -0.50 -35.52 30.66
N ALA A 8 -1.50 -35.50 29.77
CA ALA A 8 -2.31 -36.67 29.43
C ALA A 8 -1.72 -37.55 28.31
N GLY A 9 -0.63 -37.13 27.67
CA GLY A 9 0.01 -37.87 26.58
C GLY A 9 -0.82 -37.91 25.27
N GLU A 10 -1.63 -36.89 25.02
CA GLU A 10 -2.54 -36.80 23.87
C GLU A 10 -2.32 -35.52 23.05
N PRO A 11 -2.77 -35.46 21.78
CA PRO A 11 -2.73 -34.20 21.03
C PRO A 11 -3.66 -33.15 21.64
N PRO A 12 -3.29 -31.86 21.62
CA PRO A 12 -4.15 -30.80 22.14
C PRO A 12 -5.43 -30.67 21.32
N ASN A 13 -6.57 -30.56 22.01
CA ASN A 13 -7.88 -30.33 21.41
C ASN A 13 -8.35 -28.90 21.70
N PHE A 14 -8.26 -28.03 20.70
CA PHE A 14 -8.63 -26.62 20.83
C PHE A 14 -10.12 -26.35 20.54
N ILE A 15 -10.89 -27.32 20.04
CA ILE A 15 -12.28 -27.11 19.60
C ILE A 15 -13.17 -26.61 20.75
N PRO A 16 -13.15 -27.21 21.96
CA PRO A 16 -13.98 -26.70 23.06
C PRO A 16 -13.65 -25.26 23.45
N LEU A 17 -12.37 -24.87 23.37
CA LEU A 17 -11.95 -23.49 23.63
C LEU A 17 -12.44 -22.54 22.53
N LEU A 18 -12.29 -22.94 21.26
CA LEU A 18 -12.76 -22.17 20.12
C LEU A 18 -14.27 -21.88 20.25
N GLN A 19 -15.06 -22.90 20.60
CA GLN A 19 -16.50 -22.77 20.80
C GLN A 19 -16.85 -21.89 22.01
N ALA A 20 -16.14 -22.05 23.14
CA ALA A 20 -16.32 -21.20 24.32
C ALA A 20 -15.99 -19.72 24.05
N TRP A 21 -15.09 -19.43 23.10
CA TRP A 21 -14.75 -18.07 22.67
C TRP A 21 -15.69 -17.50 21.60
N GLY A 22 -16.73 -18.25 21.20
CA GLY A 22 -17.75 -17.82 20.25
C GLY A 22 -17.70 -18.53 18.88
N GLY A 23 -16.69 -19.37 18.65
CA GLY A 23 -16.55 -20.17 17.43
C GLY A 23 -16.16 -19.36 16.19
N VAL A 24 -16.12 -20.06 15.05
CA VAL A 24 -15.90 -19.47 13.73
C VAL A 24 -17.00 -19.97 12.80
N THR A 25 -17.72 -19.05 12.17
CA THR A 25 -18.83 -19.37 11.28
C THR A 25 -18.55 -18.87 9.87
N LEU A 26 -18.54 -19.78 8.90
CA LEU A 26 -18.54 -19.46 7.48
C LEU A 26 -19.99 -19.19 7.05
N ALA A 27 -20.33 -17.92 6.85
CA ALA A 27 -21.61 -17.52 6.29
C ALA A 27 -21.57 -17.54 4.75
N TYR A 28 -22.46 -18.32 4.13
CA TYR A 28 -22.54 -18.43 2.67
C TYR A 28 -23.96 -18.19 2.18
N ARG A 29 -24.12 -17.35 1.15
CA ARG A 29 -25.44 -16.97 0.59
C ARG A 29 -26.23 -18.08 -0.10
N LYS A 30 -25.67 -19.28 -0.23
CA LYS A 30 -26.34 -20.47 -0.80
C LYS A 30 -26.16 -21.66 0.14
N SER A 31 -26.60 -22.84 -0.29
CA SER A 31 -26.32 -24.08 0.42
C SER A 31 -24.86 -24.52 0.35
N LEU A 32 -24.44 -25.38 1.28
CA LEU A 32 -23.11 -25.99 1.27
C LEU A 32 -22.88 -26.75 -0.03
N ASN A 33 -23.87 -27.54 -0.47
CA ASN A 33 -23.78 -28.34 -1.69
C ASN A 33 -23.69 -27.49 -2.96
N ALA A 34 -24.13 -26.23 -2.91
CA ALA A 34 -23.99 -25.27 -4.00
C ALA A 34 -22.69 -24.45 -3.92
N SER A 35 -21.87 -24.64 -2.88
CA SER A 35 -20.60 -23.94 -2.72
C SER A 35 -19.53 -24.50 -3.66
N PRO A 36 -18.66 -23.64 -4.23
CA PRO A 36 -17.52 -24.12 -5.02
C PRO A 36 -16.58 -25.03 -4.22
N ALA A 37 -16.42 -24.78 -2.91
CA ALA A 37 -15.61 -25.61 -2.04
C ALA A 37 -16.15 -27.05 -2.03
N TYR A 38 -17.45 -27.25 -1.80
CA TYR A 38 -18.04 -28.58 -1.84
C TYR A 38 -17.97 -29.24 -3.24
N VAL A 39 -18.35 -28.49 -4.29
CA VAL A 39 -18.43 -29.05 -5.66
C VAL A 39 -17.06 -29.40 -6.24
N ARG A 40 -16.02 -28.62 -5.91
CA ARG A 40 -14.69 -28.75 -6.52
C ARG A 40 -13.67 -29.42 -5.61
N ASN A 41 -13.81 -29.28 -4.28
CA ASN A 41 -12.85 -29.80 -3.31
C ASN A 41 -13.50 -30.04 -1.92
N HIS A 42 -14.42 -31.01 -1.84
CA HIS A 42 -15.15 -31.30 -0.60
C HIS A 42 -14.25 -31.65 0.60
N GLU A 43 -13.00 -32.06 0.38
CA GLU A 43 -12.01 -32.29 1.44
C GLU A 43 -11.74 -31.03 2.26
N GLU A 44 -11.73 -29.84 1.65
CA GLU A 44 -11.55 -28.56 2.37
C GLU A 44 -12.68 -28.32 3.39
N VAL A 45 -13.91 -28.68 3.01
CA VAL A 45 -15.08 -28.55 3.91
C VAL A 45 -14.96 -29.52 5.07
N ILE A 46 -14.58 -30.77 4.80
CA ILE A 46 -14.38 -31.79 5.84
C ILE A 46 -13.32 -31.31 6.84
N LYS A 47 -12.16 -30.84 6.36
CA LYS A 47 -11.10 -30.32 7.22
C LYS A 47 -11.52 -29.10 8.02
N ALA A 48 -12.25 -28.16 7.41
CA ALA A 48 -12.80 -27.03 8.16
C ALA A 48 -13.72 -27.46 9.31
N MET A 49 -14.60 -28.46 9.08
CA MET A 49 -15.49 -28.97 10.12
C MET A 49 -14.76 -29.78 11.19
N GLU A 50 -13.72 -30.54 10.82
CA GLU A 50 -12.83 -31.22 11.78
C GLU A 50 -12.12 -30.23 12.71
N GLU A 51 -11.80 -29.03 12.23
CA GLU A 51 -11.24 -27.93 13.04
C GLU A 51 -12.30 -27.16 13.85
N GLY A 52 -13.57 -27.57 13.79
CA GLY A 52 -14.67 -27.00 14.58
C GLY A 52 -15.35 -25.77 13.99
N LEU A 53 -15.18 -25.49 12.70
CA LEU A 53 -15.87 -24.38 12.02
C LEU A 53 -17.34 -24.73 11.75
N TYR A 54 -18.21 -23.74 11.95
CA TYR A 54 -19.63 -23.82 11.59
C TYR A 54 -19.85 -23.31 10.17
N TYR A 55 -20.84 -23.88 9.47
CA TYR A 55 -21.26 -23.43 8.14
C TYR A 55 -22.71 -22.94 8.21
N ALA A 56 -22.92 -21.65 7.96
CA ALA A 56 -24.24 -21.03 7.93
C ALA A 56 -24.69 -20.82 6.48
N GLU A 57 -25.60 -21.67 6.03
CA GLU A 57 -26.16 -21.65 4.68
C GLU A 57 -27.22 -20.56 4.49
N GLY A 58 -27.35 -20.06 3.27
CA GLY A 58 -28.37 -19.08 2.90
C GLY A 58 -28.22 -17.73 3.60
N MET A 59 -26.99 -17.32 3.94
CA MET A 59 -26.70 -16.05 4.62
C MET A 59 -26.05 -15.06 3.66
N ASP A 60 -26.79 -14.04 3.22
CA ASP A 60 -26.29 -12.96 2.37
C ASP A 60 -26.00 -11.70 3.21
N PRO A 61 -24.72 -11.31 3.40
CA PRO A 61 -24.36 -10.17 4.24
C PRO A 61 -24.99 -8.84 3.76
N ILE A 62 -25.61 -8.09 4.68
CA ILE A 62 -26.17 -6.76 4.41
C ILE A 62 -25.26 -5.67 5.00
N HIS A 63 -25.07 -5.70 6.31
CA HIS A 63 -24.24 -4.72 7.03
C HIS A 63 -23.75 -5.28 8.37
N ALA A 64 -22.66 -4.72 8.88
CA ALA A 64 -22.17 -4.99 10.22
C ALA A 64 -22.88 -4.07 11.23
N VAL A 65 -23.27 -4.62 12.37
CA VAL A 65 -23.74 -3.84 13.52
C VAL A 65 -22.54 -3.54 14.40
N LEU A 66 -22.40 -2.29 14.81
CA LEU A 66 -21.34 -1.84 15.68
C LEU A 66 -21.82 -1.70 17.13
N ASP A 67 -20.90 -1.78 18.09
CA ASP A 67 -21.13 -1.44 19.49
C ASP A 67 -20.94 0.06 19.74
N SER A 68 -20.99 0.49 21.01
CA SER A 68 -20.80 1.89 21.41
C SER A 68 -19.39 2.42 21.17
N HIS A 69 -18.43 1.56 20.85
CA HIS A 69 -17.04 1.88 20.55
C HIS A 69 -16.73 1.73 19.05
N GLU A 70 -17.76 1.61 18.20
CA GLU A 70 -17.64 1.40 16.75
C GLU A 70 -16.97 0.08 16.35
N HIS A 71 -16.88 -0.89 17.27
CA HIS A 71 -16.39 -2.23 16.96
C HIS A 71 -17.52 -3.12 16.48
N VAL A 72 -17.21 -4.05 15.57
CA VAL A 72 -18.18 -5.03 15.08
C VAL A 72 -18.65 -5.90 16.25
N LYS A 73 -19.97 -5.99 16.42
CA LYS A 73 -20.62 -6.93 17.37
C LYS A 73 -21.48 -7.99 16.68
N ALA A 74 -21.95 -7.71 15.46
CA ALA A 74 -22.74 -8.66 14.69
C ALA A 74 -22.68 -8.36 13.19
N LEU A 75 -23.05 -9.35 12.39
CA LEU A 75 -23.33 -9.24 10.96
C LEU A 75 -24.80 -9.53 10.72
N ILE A 76 -25.51 -8.58 10.11
CA ILE A 76 -26.87 -8.81 9.63
C ILE A 76 -26.79 -9.44 8.26
N CYS A 77 -27.44 -10.59 8.11
CA CYS A 77 -27.55 -11.33 6.86
C CYS A 77 -29.02 -11.43 6.44
N ARG A 78 -29.29 -11.29 5.16
CA ARG A 78 -30.58 -11.64 4.57
C ARG A 78 -30.63 -13.14 4.34
N ARG A 79 -31.76 -13.77 4.66
CA ARG A 79 -31.98 -15.18 4.36
C ARG A 79 -32.19 -15.36 2.86
N MET A 80 -31.40 -16.27 2.28
CA MET A 80 -31.51 -16.72 0.90
C MET A 80 -32.16 -18.10 0.86
N GLU A 81 -33.09 -18.29 -0.07
CA GLU A 81 -33.77 -19.57 -0.28
C GLU A 81 -33.74 -20.00 -1.74
N TRP A 82 -33.70 -21.31 -1.97
CA TRP A 82 -33.84 -21.88 -3.31
C TRP A 82 -35.31 -22.01 -3.67
N ARG A 83 -35.79 -21.19 -4.61
CA ARG A 83 -37.16 -21.22 -5.14
C ARG A 83 -37.10 -21.07 -6.67
N GLU A 84 -37.94 -21.81 -7.39
CA GLU A 84 -38.04 -21.71 -8.87
C GLU A 84 -36.69 -21.87 -9.60
N GLY A 85 -35.81 -22.75 -9.11
CA GLY A 85 -34.51 -22.99 -9.74
C GLY A 85 -33.46 -21.89 -9.57
N ARG A 86 -33.68 -20.94 -8.65
CA ARG A 86 -32.71 -19.88 -8.33
C ARG A 86 -32.71 -19.54 -6.84
N TRP A 87 -31.61 -18.93 -6.38
CA TRP A 87 -31.51 -18.39 -5.02
C TRP A 87 -32.15 -17.01 -4.98
N LEU A 88 -33.15 -16.82 -4.12
CA LEU A 88 -33.87 -15.57 -3.94
C LEU A 88 -33.69 -15.05 -2.52
N ALA A 89 -33.49 -13.74 -2.42
CA ALA A 89 -33.48 -13.02 -1.17
C ALA A 89 -34.90 -12.96 -0.59
N THR A 90 -35.06 -13.35 0.66
CA THR A 90 -36.31 -13.19 1.41
C THR A 90 -36.35 -11.84 2.14
N LYS A 91 -37.42 -11.55 2.87
CA LYS A 91 -37.49 -10.40 3.78
C LYS A 91 -36.98 -10.72 5.19
N GLU A 92 -36.60 -11.98 5.45
CA GLU A 92 -36.09 -12.40 6.75
C GLU A 92 -34.61 -12.02 6.90
N GLU A 93 -34.28 -11.42 8.05
CA GLU A 93 -32.93 -11.06 8.43
C GLU A 93 -32.49 -11.89 9.64
N HIS A 94 -31.24 -12.35 9.61
CA HIS A 94 -30.59 -13.06 10.70
C HIS A 94 -29.41 -12.25 11.22
N THR A 95 -29.31 -12.18 12.53
CA THR A 95 -28.17 -11.56 13.22
C THR A 95 -27.18 -12.65 13.59
N LEU A 96 -25.98 -12.60 13.01
CA LEU A 96 -24.86 -13.44 13.40
C LEU A 96 -23.95 -12.65 14.34
N ALA A 97 -23.85 -13.08 15.60
CA ALA A 97 -22.90 -12.46 16.54
C ALA A 97 -21.47 -12.65 16.02
N ALA A 98 -20.70 -11.56 15.94
CA ALA A 98 -19.36 -11.57 15.40
C ALA A 98 -18.54 -10.43 16.00
N ARG A 99 -17.35 -10.74 16.52
CA ARG A 99 -16.37 -9.71 16.95
C ARG A 99 -15.37 -9.35 15.85
N SER A 100 -15.29 -10.18 14.80
CA SER A 100 -14.42 -9.98 13.64
C SER A 100 -15.10 -10.59 12.43
N ILE A 101 -15.02 -9.91 11.30
CA ILE A 101 -15.59 -10.36 10.02
C ILE A 101 -14.47 -10.39 8.99
N PHE A 102 -14.24 -11.56 8.42
CA PHE A 102 -13.29 -11.75 7.33
C PHE A 102 -14.07 -11.99 6.05
N VAL A 103 -13.86 -11.13 5.05
CA VAL A 103 -14.54 -11.22 3.76
C VAL A 103 -13.54 -11.65 2.72
N ALA A 104 -13.75 -12.82 2.12
CA ALA A 104 -13.06 -13.22 0.90
C ALA A 104 -13.79 -12.60 -0.29
N ALA A 105 -13.26 -11.49 -0.80
CA ALA A 105 -13.80 -10.76 -1.95
C ALA A 105 -12.80 -10.75 -3.11
N GLY A 106 -13.31 -10.64 -4.34
CA GLY A 106 -12.50 -10.54 -5.56
C GLY A 106 -12.49 -11.82 -6.39
N THR A 107 -13.33 -11.86 -7.43
CA THR A 107 -13.34 -12.93 -8.45
C THR A 107 -12.95 -12.41 -9.83
N ILE A 108 -12.51 -11.15 -9.91
CA ILE A 108 -12.17 -10.47 -11.16
C ILE A 108 -10.66 -10.65 -11.39
N PRO A 109 -10.23 -11.08 -12.58
CA PRO A 109 -8.82 -11.17 -12.93
C PRO A 109 -8.09 -9.84 -12.71
N ASN A 110 -6.85 -9.91 -12.23
CA ASN A 110 -6.03 -8.73 -12.05
C ASN A 110 -5.40 -8.30 -13.40
N ILE A 111 -5.94 -7.25 -14.00
CA ILE A 111 -5.45 -6.63 -15.25
C ILE A 111 -4.60 -5.37 -15.01
N ILE A 112 -4.08 -5.19 -13.79
CA ILE A 112 -3.39 -3.95 -13.38
C ILE A 112 -2.24 -3.53 -14.30
N TYR A 113 -1.56 -4.48 -14.94
CA TYR A 113 -0.48 -4.18 -15.87
C TYR A 113 -0.92 -3.24 -16.99
N GLU A 114 -2.11 -3.47 -17.57
CA GLU A 114 -2.63 -2.60 -18.64
C GLU A 114 -3.11 -1.25 -18.12
N SER A 115 -3.56 -1.18 -16.85
CA SER A 115 -3.86 0.10 -16.21
C SER A 115 -2.61 0.94 -15.96
N GLU A 116 -1.47 0.31 -15.69
CA GLU A 116 -0.17 0.99 -15.51
C GLU A 116 0.57 1.27 -16.81
N HIS A 117 0.33 0.46 -17.83
CA HIS A 117 0.94 0.57 -19.14
C HIS A 117 -0.13 0.54 -20.24
N PRO A 118 -0.99 1.58 -20.34
CA PRO A 118 -2.05 1.60 -21.34
C PRO A 118 -1.52 1.44 -22.77
N GLY A 119 -2.19 0.61 -23.55
CA GLY A 119 -1.84 0.23 -24.92
C GLY A 119 -0.78 -0.88 -25.02
N SER A 120 -0.32 -1.45 -23.89
CA SER A 120 0.73 -2.47 -23.91
C SER A 120 0.21 -3.86 -24.24
N LEU A 121 -0.98 -4.20 -23.74
CA LEU A 121 -1.64 -5.50 -23.87
C LEU A 121 -3.12 -5.29 -24.21
N VAL A 122 -3.60 -5.95 -25.27
CA VAL A 122 -5.00 -5.90 -25.67
C VAL A 122 -5.86 -6.64 -24.66
N LEU A 123 -6.93 -6.00 -24.19
CA LEU A 123 -7.94 -6.58 -23.33
C LEU A 123 -9.16 -7.06 -24.12
N GLU A 124 -9.80 -8.11 -23.63
CA GLU A 124 -11.14 -8.53 -24.04
C GLU A 124 -12.01 -8.57 -22.78
N GLY A 125 -12.93 -7.60 -22.66
CA GLY A 125 -13.72 -7.43 -21.44
C GLY A 125 -12.84 -7.14 -20.21
N ASN A 126 -12.73 -8.12 -19.30
CA ASN A 126 -12.02 -8.00 -18.02
C ASN A 126 -10.77 -8.89 -17.92
N HIS A 127 -10.25 -9.37 -19.03
CA HIS A 127 -9.02 -10.17 -19.09
C HIS A 127 -8.16 -9.77 -20.30
N PHE A 128 -6.91 -10.22 -20.32
CA PHE A 128 -6.06 -10.07 -21.51
C PHE A 128 -6.58 -10.96 -22.64
N LEU A 129 -6.59 -10.45 -23.87
CA LEU A 129 -7.00 -11.20 -25.06
C LEU A 129 -6.04 -12.38 -25.28
N PRO A 130 -6.51 -13.63 -25.30
CA PRO A 130 -5.65 -14.79 -25.50
C PRO A 130 -5.05 -14.82 -26.91
N HIS A 131 -3.78 -15.20 -26.99
CA HIS A 131 -3.06 -15.38 -28.26
C HIS A 131 -2.34 -16.72 -28.30
N VAL A 132 -2.26 -17.29 -29.49
CA VAL A 132 -1.33 -18.38 -29.82
C VAL A 132 -0.15 -17.80 -30.56
N GLU A 133 0.99 -18.48 -30.45
CA GLU A 133 2.16 -18.11 -31.21
C GLU A 133 2.26 -18.93 -32.49
N HIS A 134 2.59 -18.24 -33.58
CA HIS A 134 3.11 -18.77 -34.82
C HIS A 134 4.51 -18.19 -35.05
N SER A 135 5.33 -18.85 -35.86
CA SER A 135 6.78 -18.70 -35.98
C SER A 135 7.36 -17.28 -35.81
N ASP A 136 6.67 -16.24 -36.32
CA ASP A 136 7.08 -14.83 -36.23
C ASP A 136 6.11 -13.92 -35.45
N ARG A 137 4.91 -14.39 -35.12
CA ARG A 137 3.81 -13.53 -34.62
C ARG A 137 2.93 -14.19 -33.58
N VAL A 138 2.28 -13.37 -32.75
CA VAL A 138 1.13 -13.81 -31.96
C VAL A 138 -0.16 -13.55 -32.74
N GLN A 139 -1.07 -14.52 -32.70
CA GLN A 139 -2.39 -14.42 -33.32
C GLN A 139 -3.46 -14.48 -32.23
N PRO A 140 -4.43 -13.54 -32.21
CA PRO A 140 -5.52 -13.58 -31.25
C PRO A 140 -6.38 -14.81 -31.48
N VAL A 141 -6.84 -15.41 -30.39
CA VAL A 141 -7.79 -16.51 -30.39
C VAL A 141 -8.94 -16.20 -29.45
N GLN A 142 -10.11 -16.75 -29.77
CA GLN A 142 -11.28 -16.66 -28.90
C GLN A 142 -11.01 -17.36 -27.56
N VAL A 143 -11.60 -16.84 -26.48
CA VAL A 143 -11.57 -17.52 -25.18
C VAL A 143 -12.16 -18.91 -25.34
N ALA A 144 -11.37 -19.93 -24.98
CA ALA A 144 -11.83 -21.30 -25.08
C ALA A 144 -12.96 -21.59 -24.07
N GLU A 145 -13.83 -22.54 -24.41
CA GLU A 145 -14.98 -22.91 -23.56
C GLU A 145 -14.56 -23.40 -22.16
N HIS A 146 -13.42 -24.10 -22.07
CA HIS A 146 -12.93 -24.64 -20.81
C HIS A 146 -11.41 -24.85 -20.78
N CYS A 147 -10.85 -24.98 -19.57
CA CYS A 147 -9.44 -25.22 -19.31
C CYS A 147 -8.84 -26.52 -19.90
N LYS A 148 -9.63 -27.41 -20.50
CA LYS A 148 -9.17 -28.63 -21.19
C LYS A 148 -9.12 -28.50 -22.71
N ALA A 149 -9.55 -27.36 -23.27
CA ALA A 149 -9.63 -27.16 -24.70
C ALA A 149 -8.22 -27.19 -25.32
N PRO A 150 -8.03 -27.81 -26.50
CA PRO A 150 -6.71 -28.00 -27.09
C PRO A 150 -6.01 -26.65 -27.34
N GLN A 151 -6.76 -25.69 -27.89
CA GLN A 151 -6.31 -24.31 -28.08
C GLN A 151 -6.96 -23.42 -27.02
N PHE A 152 -6.14 -22.69 -26.26
CA PHE A 152 -6.62 -21.79 -25.20
C PHE A 152 -5.89 -20.44 -25.17
N GLY A 153 -4.78 -20.28 -25.92
CA GLY A 153 -4.05 -19.04 -26.09
C GLY A 153 -3.22 -18.61 -24.87
N PRO A 154 -2.05 -19.21 -24.61
CA PRO A 154 -1.24 -18.94 -23.41
C PRO A 154 -0.53 -17.58 -23.41
N PHE A 155 -0.54 -16.85 -24.53
CA PHE A 155 0.16 -15.57 -24.70
C PHE A 155 -0.80 -14.38 -24.70
N THR A 156 -0.29 -13.21 -24.33
CA THR A 156 -0.98 -11.93 -24.52
C THR A 156 -0.69 -11.38 -25.92
N SER A 157 -1.20 -10.19 -26.23
CA SER A 157 -0.89 -9.49 -27.49
C SER A 157 0.53 -8.93 -27.59
N TYR A 158 1.40 -9.15 -26.59
CA TYR A 158 2.73 -8.54 -26.56
C TYR A 158 3.65 -9.13 -27.65
N GLN A 159 4.13 -8.26 -28.53
CA GLN A 159 5.10 -8.60 -29.56
C GLN A 159 6.07 -7.43 -29.79
N HIS A 160 7.27 -7.53 -29.21
CA HIS A 160 8.35 -6.55 -29.40
C HIS A 160 9.71 -7.27 -29.40
N ASP A 161 10.58 -6.99 -30.37
CA ASP A 161 11.89 -7.66 -30.55
C ASP A 161 11.83 -9.20 -30.47
N GLN A 162 10.83 -9.82 -31.09
CA GLN A 162 10.55 -11.27 -31.02
C GLN A 162 10.21 -11.81 -29.61
N LYS A 163 10.14 -10.94 -28.59
CA LYS A 163 9.72 -11.33 -27.24
C LYS A 163 8.21 -11.52 -27.18
N ARG A 164 7.80 -12.36 -26.22
CA ARG A 164 6.41 -12.72 -25.93
C ARG A 164 6.16 -12.57 -24.44
N VAL A 165 4.90 -12.36 -24.07
CA VAL A 165 4.45 -12.42 -22.67
C VAL A 165 3.40 -13.50 -22.57
N SER A 166 3.70 -14.55 -21.80
CA SER A 166 2.70 -15.53 -21.38
C SER A 166 2.00 -15.04 -20.12
N PHE A 167 0.71 -15.37 -19.97
CA PHE A 167 -0.06 -15.04 -18.77
C PHE A 167 -0.68 -16.32 -18.21
N LEU A 168 -0.21 -16.69 -17.02
CA LEU A 168 -0.51 -17.96 -16.35
C LEU A 168 -1.29 -17.70 -15.07
N GLY A 169 -2.04 -18.71 -14.62
CA GLY A 169 -2.80 -18.67 -13.39
C GLY A 169 -4.18 -18.04 -13.58
N ASP A 170 -4.66 -17.39 -12.51
CA ASP A 170 -6.00 -16.79 -12.47
C ASP A 170 -6.18 -15.58 -13.41
N THR A 171 -5.09 -15.04 -13.98
CA THR A 171 -5.17 -13.98 -15.00
C THR A 171 -5.68 -14.51 -16.34
N HIS A 172 -5.62 -15.82 -16.58
CA HIS A 172 -6.08 -16.43 -17.82
C HIS A 172 -7.57 -16.83 -17.70
N PRO A 173 -8.45 -16.41 -18.62
CA PRO A 173 -9.90 -16.52 -18.45
C PRO A 173 -10.42 -17.94 -18.21
N VAL A 174 -9.83 -18.96 -18.86
CA VAL A 174 -10.29 -20.36 -18.68
C VAL A 174 -9.70 -21.07 -17.46
N PHE A 175 -8.63 -20.53 -16.86
CA PHE A 175 -7.92 -21.13 -15.72
C PHE A 175 -8.20 -20.42 -14.39
N ASN A 176 -9.08 -19.42 -14.38
CA ASN A 176 -9.44 -18.71 -13.15
C ASN A 176 -10.33 -19.52 -12.19
N GLY A 177 -10.33 -19.09 -10.94
CA GLY A 177 -11.32 -19.48 -9.94
C GLY A 177 -11.00 -20.77 -9.19
N SER A 178 -9.80 -21.34 -9.36
CA SER A 178 -9.23 -22.29 -8.38
C SER A 178 -7.71 -22.40 -8.54
N VAL A 179 -7.02 -22.61 -7.42
CA VAL A 179 -5.55 -22.85 -7.40
C VAL A 179 -5.17 -24.02 -8.30
N VAL A 180 -5.98 -25.08 -8.33
CA VAL A 180 -5.75 -26.25 -9.20
C VAL A 180 -5.73 -25.86 -10.67
N LYS A 181 -6.70 -25.05 -11.13
CA LYS A 181 -6.71 -24.57 -12.52
C LYS A 181 -5.56 -23.60 -12.78
N ALA A 182 -5.25 -22.73 -11.83
CA ALA A 182 -4.14 -21.79 -11.95
C ALA A 182 -2.81 -22.54 -12.15
N ILE A 183 -2.54 -23.60 -11.38
CA ILE A 183 -1.35 -24.46 -11.56
C ILE A 183 -1.43 -25.23 -12.88
N ALA A 184 -2.61 -25.76 -13.24
CA ALA A 184 -2.81 -26.48 -14.50
C ALA A 184 -2.48 -25.61 -15.73
N SER A 185 -2.73 -24.30 -15.67
CA SER A 185 -2.35 -23.36 -16.74
C SER A 185 -0.86 -23.45 -17.06
N SER A 186 0.01 -23.49 -16.05
CA SER A 186 1.46 -23.57 -16.23
C SER A 186 1.86 -24.88 -16.90
N LYS A 187 1.27 -26.00 -16.45
CA LYS A 187 1.49 -27.33 -17.05
C LYS A 187 1.03 -27.39 -18.51
N ARG A 188 -0.04 -26.69 -18.88
CA ARG A 188 -0.57 -26.69 -20.26
C ARG A 188 0.14 -25.69 -21.17
N SER A 189 0.65 -24.59 -20.62
CA SER A 189 1.31 -23.53 -21.38
C SER A 189 2.78 -23.80 -21.63
N TYR A 190 3.49 -24.53 -20.75
CA TYR A 190 4.94 -24.72 -20.89
C TYR A 190 5.39 -25.24 -22.27
N PRO A 191 4.72 -26.20 -22.96
CA PRO A 191 5.20 -26.67 -24.25
C PRO A 191 5.19 -25.57 -25.31
N GLN A 192 4.17 -24.71 -25.28
CA GLN A 192 4.06 -23.57 -26.20
C GLN A 192 5.10 -22.49 -25.87
N VAL A 193 5.36 -22.24 -24.58
CA VAL A 193 6.45 -21.34 -24.16
C VAL A 193 7.81 -21.87 -24.60
N MET A 194 8.06 -23.18 -24.48
CA MET A 194 9.31 -23.79 -24.93
C MET A 194 9.46 -23.72 -26.46
N ALA A 195 8.37 -23.91 -27.21
CA ALA A 195 8.36 -23.72 -28.66
C ALA A 195 8.67 -22.26 -29.05
N ALA A 196 8.12 -21.27 -28.32
CA ALA A 196 8.44 -19.86 -28.50
C ALA A 196 9.93 -19.58 -28.34
N LEU A 197 10.50 -20.06 -27.23
CA LEU A 197 11.90 -19.86 -26.90
C LEU A 197 12.84 -20.52 -27.91
N ALA A 198 12.43 -21.62 -28.54
CA ALA A 198 13.23 -22.31 -29.55
C ALA A 198 13.43 -21.51 -30.84
N HIS A 199 12.56 -20.52 -31.12
CA HIS A 199 12.72 -19.61 -32.26
C HIS A 199 13.71 -18.47 -31.99
N LEU A 200 14.05 -18.22 -30.72
CA LEU A 200 14.99 -17.17 -30.36
C LEU A 200 16.43 -17.66 -30.59
N PRO A 201 17.33 -16.77 -31.04
CA PRO A 201 18.73 -17.13 -31.19
C PRO A 201 19.31 -17.55 -29.85
N ALA A 202 20.07 -18.65 -29.84
CA ALA A 202 20.83 -19.05 -28.67
C ALA A 202 21.76 -17.91 -28.24
N ALA A 203 21.83 -17.65 -26.94
CA ALA A 203 22.76 -16.65 -26.43
C ALA A 203 24.20 -17.11 -26.70
N VAL A 204 24.99 -16.23 -27.31
CA VAL A 204 26.33 -16.55 -27.84
C VAL A 204 27.39 -16.62 -26.71
N ASP A 205 27.10 -16.03 -25.55
CA ASP A 205 27.97 -15.97 -24.35
C ASP A 205 27.26 -16.52 -23.10
N LEU A 206 26.89 -17.80 -23.10
CA LEU A 206 26.21 -18.47 -22.00
C LEU A 206 27.17 -18.86 -20.86
N ASP A 207 27.71 -17.87 -20.15
CA ASP A 207 28.20 -18.12 -18.79
C ASP A 207 27.01 -18.14 -17.82
N CYS A 208 26.52 -19.34 -17.50
CA CYS A 208 25.43 -19.55 -16.54
C CYS A 208 25.76 -18.94 -15.16
N GLY A 209 27.03 -18.99 -14.73
CA GLY A 209 27.48 -18.39 -13.48
C GLY A 209 27.35 -16.88 -13.50
N ARG A 210 27.80 -16.23 -14.59
CA ARG A 210 27.62 -14.79 -14.81
C ARG A 210 26.15 -14.41 -14.91
N PHE A 211 25.33 -15.21 -15.58
CA PHE A 211 23.89 -14.99 -15.66
C PHE A 211 23.23 -15.04 -14.27
N HIS A 212 23.49 -16.10 -13.49
CA HIS A 212 22.95 -16.23 -12.13
C HIS A 212 23.41 -15.10 -11.21
N SER A 213 24.70 -14.74 -11.26
CA SER A 213 25.25 -13.62 -10.48
C SER A 213 24.56 -12.31 -10.84
N ARG A 214 24.35 -12.05 -12.15
CA ARG A 214 23.63 -10.87 -12.63
C ARG A 214 22.17 -10.86 -12.15
N ILE A 215 21.42 -11.94 -12.33
CA ILE A 215 20.01 -12.01 -11.93
C ILE A 215 19.87 -11.88 -10.42
N LYS A 216 20.73 -12.57 -9.65
CA LYS A 216 20.76 -12.43 -8.19
C LYS A 216 21.02 -10.97 -7.79
N GLY A 217 22.00 -10.30 -8.40
CA GLY A 217 22.31 -8.89 -8.14
C GLY A 217 21.19 -7.93 -8.52
N LEU A 218 20.38 -8.25 -9.54
CA LEU A 218 19.23 -7.44 -9.96
C LEU A 218 18.00 -7.61 -9.04
N LEU A 219 17.76 -8.83 -8.56
CA LEU A 219 16.54 -9.21 -7.82
C LEU A 219 16.71 -9.25 -6.30
N THR A 220 17.93 -9.18 -5.78
CA THR A 220 18.21 -9.22 -4.34
C THR A 220 18.46 -7.81 -3.83
N ALA A 221 17.56 -7.31 -2.97
CA ALA A 221 17.76 -6.05 -2.27
C ALA A 221 18.66 -6.24 -1.04
N THR A 222 19.62 -5.34 -0.86
CA THR A 222 20.55 -5.35 0.29
C THR A 222 20.75 -3.95 0.84
N VAL A 223 20.92 -3.86 2.15
CA VAL A 223 21.27 -2.60 2.82
C VAL A 223 22.67 -2.19 2.37
N ALA A 224 22.82 -0.98 1.84
CA ALA A 224 24.11 -0.41 1.50
C ALA A 224 24.64 0.47 2.64
N GLU A 225 23.80 1.36 3.18
CA GLU A 225 24.16 2.28 4.25
C GLU A 225 22.98 2.48 5.20
N VAL A 226 23.28 2.71 6.48
CA VAL A 226 22.31 3.07 7.52
C VAL A 226 22.85 4.29 8.25
N ASN A 227 22.09 5.37 8.27
CA ASN A 227 22.40 6.57 9.04
C ASN A 227 21.27 6.83 10.03
N ALA A 228 21.58 6.62 11.32
CA ALA A 228 20.66 6.80 12.44
C ALA A 228 21.14 7.89 13.42
N LEU A 229 21.92 8.87 12.92
CA LEU A 229 22.41 9.98 13.75
C LEU A 229 21.26 10.87 14.26
N ASN A 230 20.19 11.00 13.47
CA ASN A 230 18.97 11.68 13.88
C ASN A 230 18.05 10.71 14.65
N PRO A 231 17.69 10.98 15.91
CA PRO A 231 16.81 10.09 16.66
C PRO A 231 15.37 10.04 16.11
N ALA A 232 14.95 11.03 15.30
CA ALA A 232 13.60 11.09 14.74
C ALA A 232 13.47 10.36 13.39
N VAL A 233 14.58 10.16 12.67
CA VAL A 233 14.62 9.63 11.31
C VAL A 233 15.83 8.74 11.12
N THR A 234 15.63 7.62 10.43
CA THR A 234 16.74 6.81 9.95
C THR A 234 16.72 6.73 8.45
N GLU A 235 17.86 7.08 7.89
CA GLU A 235 18.11 7.02 6.47
C GLU A 235 18.72 5.67 6.11
N LEU A 236 18.14 5.04 5.09
CA LEU A 236 18.65 3.83 4.49
C LEU A 236 18.99 4.10 3.03
N TRP A 237 20.14 3.59 2.61
CA TRP A 237 20.40 3.34 1.19
C TRP A 237 20.29 1.85 0.95
N ILE A 238 19.37 1.44 0.08
CA ILE A 238 19.15 0.03 -0.27
C ILE A 238 19.59 -0.19 -1.70
N LYS A 239 20.57 -1.06 -1.92
CA LYS A 239 20.95 -1.51 -3.26
C LYS A 239 19.84 -2.42 -3.80
N ALA A 240 19.07 -1.89 -4.75
CA ALA A 240 17.94 -2.57 -5.38
C ALA A 240 17.82 -2.11 -6.84
N PRO A 241 18.64 -2.65 -7.77
CA PRO A 241 18.80 -2.06 -9.11
C PRO A 241 17.52 -1.96 -9.92
N MET A 242 16.66 -2.99 -9.88
CA MET A 242 15.40 -2.96 -10.64
C MET A 242 14.42 -1.93 -10.09
N ALA A 243 14.33 -1.80 -8.77
CA ALA A 243 13.50 -0.82 -8.09
C ALA A 243 14.02 0.61 -8.37
N ALA A 244 15.33 0.83 -8.19
CA ALA A 244 15.97 2.13 -8.37
C ALA A 244 15.78 2.70 -9.78
N ARG A 245 15.95 1.88 -10.81
CA ARG A 245 15.82 2.31 -12.22
C ARG A 245 14.39 2.59 -12.66
N LYS A 246 13.40 2.14 -11.90
CA LYS A 246 11.97 2.33 -12.20
C LYS A 246 11.29 3.34 -11.30
N PHE A 247 11.95 3.76 -10.22
CA PHE A 247 11.43 4.74 -9.28
C PHE A 247 11.14 6.07 -9.97
N LYS A 248 9.99 6.64 -9.62
CA LYS A 248 9.61 8.01 -9.96
C LYS A 248 9.18 8.75 -8.68
N PRO A 249 9.37 10.07 -8.62
CA PRO A 249 9.01 10.85 -7.43
C PRO A 249 7.56 10.65 -6.99
N GLY A 250 7.35 10.61 -5.67
CA GLY A 250 6.04 10.34 -5.05
C GLY A 250 5.69 8.86 -4.90
N GLN A 251 6.47 7.94 -5.48
CA GLN A 251 6.30 6.51 -5.25
C GLN A 251 6.89 6.04 -3.92
N PHE A 252 6.50 4.86 -3.48
CA PHE A 252 6.94 4.28 -2.21
C PHE A 252 7.21 2.78 -2.34
N PHE A 253 7.66 2.17 -1.25
CA PHE A 253 8.10 0.79 -1.19
C PHE A 253 7.51 0.06 0.01
N ARG A 254 7.40 -1.26 -0.12
CA ARG A 254 7.24 -2.19 1.00
C ARG A 254 8.62 -2.65 1.45
N LEU A 255 9.01 -2.26 2.66
CA LEU A 255 10.21 -2.74 3.35
C LEU A 255 9.83 -3.82 4.38
N GLN A 256 10.60 -4.90 4.43
CA GLN A 256 10.46 -5.98 5.42
C GLN A 256 11.78 -6.76 5.54
N THR A 257 12.05 -7.37 6.70
CA THR A 257 13.15 -8.36 6.86
C THR A 257 12.62 -9.78 6.80
N PHE A 258 13.49 -10.73 6.45
CA PHE A 258 13.13 -12.15 6.48
C PHE A 258 12.99 -12.63 7.92
N GLU A 259 11.91 -13.34 8.23
CA GLU A 259 11.69 -13.90 9.58
C GLU A 259 12.84 -14.83 9.98
N SER A 260 13.30 -15.68 9.05
CA SER A 260 14.38 -16.65 9.27
C SER A 260 15.71 -16.03 9.69
N THR A 261 16.05 -14.84 9.17
CA THR A 261 17.31 -14.14 9.46
C THR A 261 17.17 -13.06 10.53
N SER A 262 15.93 -12.78 10.98
CA SER A 262 15.70 -11.77 12.00
C SER A 262 16.17 -12.24 13.38
N PRO A 263 16.82 -11.38 14.17
CA PRO A 263 17.37 -11.76 15.46
C PRO A 263 16.26 -12.11 16.46
N VAL A 264 16.59 -12.97 17.42
CA VAL A 264 15.71 -13.33 18.54
C VAL A 264 16.34 -12.78 19.81
N VAL A 265 15.61 -11.91 20.51
CA VAL A 265 16.04 -11.25 21.74
C VAL A 265 14.99 -11.49 22.80
N ALA A 266 15.39 -11.97 23.98
CA ALA A 266 14.47 -12.32 25.07
C ALA A 266 13.29 -13.20 24.59
N GLY A 267 13.58 -14.22 23.77
CA GLY A 267 12.57 -15.12 23.20
C GLY A 267 11.63 -14.49 22.17
N THR A 268 11.85 -13.22 21.79
CA THR A 268 11.03 -12.49 20.81
C THR A 268 11.80 -12.31 19.51
N ARG A 269 11.17 -12.68 18.38
CA ARG A 269 11.69 -12.40 17.05
C ARG A 269 11.54 -10.90 16.74
N LEU A 270 12.65 -10.22 16.47
CA LEU A 270 12.68 -8.80 16.09
C LEU A 270 12.64 -8.62 14.58
N GLN A 271 11.67 -9.26 13.92
CA GLN A 271 11.43 -9.04 12.51
C GLN A 271 10.88 -7.63 12.30
N ILE A 272 11.43 -6.90 11.33
CA ILE A 272 10.80 -5.69 10.79
C ILE A 272 9.56 -6.15 10.03
N PRO A 273 8.33 -5.89 10.54
CA PRO A 273 7.12 -6.25 9.85
C PRO A 273 6.99 -5.44 8.55
N VAL A 274 5.92 -5.68 7.79
CA VAL A 274 5.64 -4.90 6.59
C VAL A 274 5.58 -3.40 6.93
N LEU A 275 6.49 -2.62 6.35
CA LEU A 275 6.54 -1.17 6.46
C LEU A 275 6.34 -0.52 5.09
N THR A 276 5.47 0.49 5.06
CA THR A 276 5.35 1.39 3.89
C THR A 276 6.37 2.50 4.07
N VAL A 277 7.25 2.68 3.11
CA VAL A 277 8.31 3.69 3.18
C VAL A 277 8.39 4.45 1.87
N SER A 278 8.24 5.78 1.93
CA SER A 278 8.39 6.62 0.75
C SER A 278 9.83 6.56 0.21
N GLY A 279 9.97 6.59 -1.12
CA GLY A 279 11.26 6.85 -1.73
C GLY A 279 11.68 8.31 -1.48
N ALA A 280 12.98 8.55 -1.32
CA ALA A 280 13.55 9.87 -1.10
C ALA A 280 14.70 10.19 -2.07
N GLY A 281 14.80 9.45 -3.19
CA GLY A 281 15.81 9.63 -4.22
C GLY A 281 16.60 8.36 -4.58
N ILE A 282 17.46 8.48 -5.60
CA ILE A 282 18.25 7.38 -6.16
C ILE A 282 19.73 7.77 -6.28
N ARG A 283 20.64 6.82 -6.03
CA ARG A 283 22.09 6.96 -6.25
C ARG A 283 22.68 5.62 -6.70
N ASN A 284 23.25 5.53 -7.91
CA ASN A 284 23.98 4.35 -8.38
C ASN A 284 23.28 3.00 -8.07
N ASP A 285 22.06 2.80 -8.59
CA ASP A 285 21.21 1.62 -8.34
C ASP A 285 20.74 1.42 -6.88
N GLN A 286 20.92 2.41 -6.02
CA GLN A 286 20.41 2.41 -4.66
C GLN A 286 19.17 3.30 -4.53
N VAL A 287 18.20 2.83 -3.77
CA VAL A 287 17.02 3.60 -3.35
C VAL A 287 17.30 4.20 -1.98
N ARG A 288 17.07 5.51 -1.86
CA ARG A 288 17.09 6.21 -0.58
C ARG A 288 15.72 6.10 0.08
N LEU A 289 15.71 5.75 1.36
CA LEU A 289 14.51 5.67 2.18
C LEU A 289 14.73 6.46 3.47
N LEU A 290 13.76 7.27 3.87
CA LEU A 290 13.76 7.94 5.17
C LEU A 290 12.63 7.37 6.02
N VAL A 291 13.01 6.70 7.11
CA VAL A 291 12.07 6.02 8.03
C VAL A 291 11.93 6.85 9.30
N LEU A 292 10.74 7.43 9.50
CA LEU A 292 10.39 8.10 10.75
C LEU A 292 10.35 7.09 11.89
N GLN A 293 11.04 7.38 13.00
CA GLN A 293 11.25 6.46 14.12
C GLN A 293 10.03 6.38 15.08
N TRP A 294 8.86 6.08 14.52
CA TRP A 294 7.61 5.88 15.29
C TRP A 294 6.96 4.53 14.99
N GLY A 295 6.59 3.82 16.05
CA GLY A 295 6.03 2.47 15.99
C GLY A 295 7.09 1.38 16.05
N THR A 296 6.66 0.16 16.35
CA THR A 296 7.53 -0.98 16.61
C THR A 296 8.45 -1.29 15.43
N GLY A 297 7.91 -1.41 14.22
CA GLY A 297 8.69 -1.79 13.05
C GLY A 297 9.73 -0.74 12.64
N ALA A 298 9.36 0.54 12.65
CA ALA A 298 10.29 1.61 12.29
C ALA A 298 11.49 1.69 13.26
N ARG A 299 11.25 1.50 14.56
CA ARG A 299 12.31 1.47 15.59
C ARG A 299 13.30 0.32 15.42
N LEU A 300 12.90 -0.75 14.74
CA LEU A 300 13.77 -1.88 14.43
C LEU A 300 14.69 -1.61 13.22
N VAL A 301 14.36 -0.65 12.37
CA VAL A 301 15.15 -0.32 11.16
C VAL A 301 16.58 0.07 11.50
N ASN A 302 16.80 0.73 12.63
CA ASN A 302 18.13 1.23 13.03
C ASN A 302 19.11 0.11 13.39
N ARG A 303 18.60 -1.12 13.50
CA ARG A 303 19.40 -2.31 13.81
C ARG A 303 19.95 -2.98 12.55
N LEU A 304 19.45 -2.62 11.37
CA LEU A 304 19.92 -3.15 10.10
C LEU A 304 21.42 -2.86 9.91
N GLN A 305 22.12 -3.78 9.26
CA GLN A 305 23.55 -3.62 8.97
C GLN A 305 23.81 -3.57 7.45
N PRO A 306 24.82 -2.82 6.98
CA PRO A 306 25.30 -2.92 5.60
C PRO A 306 25.56 -4.38 5.19
N GLY A 307 25.10 -4.74 3.99
CA GLY A 307 25.15 -6.10 3.44
C GLY A 307 23.94 -6.98 3.80
N GLU A 308 23.10 -6.59 4.76
CA GLU A 308 21.93 -7.37 5.15
C GLU A 308 20.90 -7.44 4.02
N GLN A 309 20.32 -8.63 3.81
CA GLN A 309 19.29 -8.83 2.80
C GLN A 309 17.93 -8.41 3.35
N VAL A 310 17.20 -7.61 2.57
CA VAL A 310 15.85 -7.16 2.90
C VAL A 310 14.88 -7.46 1.76
N VAL A 311 13.60 -7.48 2.07
CA VAL A 311 12.54 -7.42 1.07
C VAL A 311 12.25 -5.95 0.82
N LEU A 312 12.56 -5.48 -0.38
CA LEU A 312 12.14 -4.17 -0.87
C LEU A 312 11.27 -4.36 -2.11
N MET A 313 9.95 -4.39 -1.92
CA MET A 313 9.01 -4.49 -3.04
C MET A 313 8.57 -3.10 -3.48
N GLY A 314 8.73 -2.82 -4.76
CA GLY A 314 8.33 -1.56 -5.39
C GLY A 314 9.23 -1.21 -6.59
N PRO A 315 9.14 0.01 -7.11
CA PRO A 315 8.27 1.08 -6.61
C PRO A 315 6.79 0.75 -6.80
N THR A 316 5.95 1.23 -5.89
CA THR A 316 4.48 1.15 -5.96
C THR A 316 3.88 2.52 -5.62
N GLY A 317 2.56 2.65 -5.67
CA GLY A 317 1.90 3.96 -5.73
C GLY A 317 1.95 4.58 -7.13
N ALA A 318 1.21 5.68 -7.27
CA ALA A 318 1.28 6.53 -8.43
C ALA A 318 2.48 7.49 -8.32
N PRO A 319 3.23 7.75 -9.39
CA PRO A 319 4.12 8.91 -9.42
C PRO A 319 3.32 10.20 -9.19
N VAL A 320 3.94 11.20 -8.56
CA VAL A 320 3.33 12.53 -8.45
C VAL A 320 3.09 13.09 -9.86
N GLU A 321 1.97 13.79 -10.05
CA GLU A 321 1.72 14.52 -11.28
C GLU A 321 2.72 15.68 -11.39
N LEU A 322 3.43 15.76 -12.52
CA LEU A 322 4.40 16.83 -12.80
C LEU A 322 3.84 17.77 -13.86
N PRO A 323 3.03 18.78 -13.48
CA PRO A 323 2.62 19.83 -14.41
C PRO A 323 3.83 20.65 -14.86
N ARG A 324 3.62 21.53 -15.85
CA ARG A 324 4.65 22.43 -16.35
C ARG A 324 4.19 23.86 -16.22
N ASN A 325 5.10 24.72 -15.76
CA ASN A 325 4.88 26.17 -15.62
C ASN A 325 3.70 26.54 -14.68
N GLU A 326 3.36 25.69 -13.71
CA GLU A 326 2.41 26.00 -12.63
C GLU A 326 3.16 26.62 -11.43
N THR A 327 2.44 27.40 -10.62
CA THR A 327 2.86 27.80 -9.27
C THR A 327 2.21 26.86 -8.26
N ILE A 328 3.02 26.15 -7.48
CA ILE A 328 2.58 25.03 -6.65
C ILE A 328 2.89 25.35 -5.19
N LEU A 329 1.86 25.29 -4.36
CA LEU A 329 1.99 25.28 -2.90
C LEU A 329 2.07 23.83 -2.42
N VAL A 330 3.13 23.49 -1.69
CA VAL A 330 3.22 22.24 -0.94
C VAL A 330 3.12 22.55 0.54
N ILE A 331 2.24 21.86 1.26
CA ILE A 331 2.14 21.94 2.72
C ILE A 331 2.46 20.57 3.26
N ALA A 332 3.63 20.42 3.87
CA ALA A 332 4.10 19.11 4.30
C ALA A 332 4.71 19.13 5.69
N GLY A 333 4.33 18.13 6.49
CA GLY A 333 4.97 17.86 7.77
C GLY A 333 6.26 17.04 7.63
N ARG A 334 6.81 16.57 8.76
CA ARG A 334 8.06 15.76 8.79
C ARG A 334 8.09 14.60 7.78
N TRP A 335 6.97 13.87 7.64
CA TRP A 335 6.86 12.79 6.64
C TRP A 335 6.95 13.32 5.20
N GLY A 336 6.19 14.35 4.86
CA GLY A 336 6.23 14.90 3.51
C GLY A 336 7.51 15.69 3.21
N ALA A 337 8.23 16.20 4.22
CA ALA A 337 9.57 16.77 4.06
C ALA A 337 10.55 15.73 3.49
N ALA A 338 10.49 14.47 3.95
CA ALA A 338 11.29 13.39 3.38
C ALA A 338 10.99 13.15 1.88
N VAL A 339 9.71 13.28 1.50
CA VAL A 339 9.23 13.15 0.11
C VAL A 339 9.49 14.44 -0.71
N MET A 340 9.74 15.58 -0.06
CA MET A 340 10.12 16.80 -0.77
C MET A 340 11.54 16.74 -1.32
N LEU A 341 12.38 15.84 -0.80
CA LEU A 341 13.75 15.64 -1.30
C LEU A 341 13.79 15.11 -2.73
N ASP A 342 12.76 14.40 -3.20
CA ASP A 342 12.63 13.95 -4.58
C ASP A 342 11.55 14.71 -5.36
N ILE A 343 10.42 15.06 -4.73
CA ILE A 343 9.34 15.81 -5.41
C ILE A 343 9.77 17.25 -5.73
N GLY A 344 10.40 17.97 -4.79
CA GLY A 344 10.78 19.37 -4.97
C GLY A 344 11.66 19.58 -6.21
N PRO A 345 12.82 18.90 -6.30
CA PRO A 345 13.67 18.97 -7.49
C PRO A 345 12.96 18.59 -8.79
N ALA A 346 12.06 17.60 -8.76
CA ALA A 346 11.30 17.18 -9.94
C ALA A 346 10.30 18.25 -10.40
N LEU A 347 9.59 18.90 -9.47
CA LEU A 347 8.70 20.02 -9.77
C LEU A 347 9.47 21.20 -10.36
N ARG A 348 10.61 21.54 -9.76
CA ARG A 348 11.50 22.62 -10.23
C ARG A 348 12.04 22.34 -11.63
N ALA A 349 12.53 21.13 -11.87
CA ALA A 349 13.04 20.69 -13.18
C ALA A 349 11.97 20.70 -14.28
N ALA A 350 10.69 20.54 -13.92
CA ALA A 350 9.56 20.67 -14.85
C ALA A 350 9.16 22.13 -15.14
N GLY A 351 9.87 23.11 -14.58
CA GLY A 351 9.65 24.55 -14.80
C GLY A 351 8.62 25.18 -13.87
N ASN A 352 8.24 24.50 -12.78
CA ASN A 352 7.27 25.04 -11.82
C ASN A 352 7.93 25.97 -10.80
N GLN A 353 7.13 26.89 -10.28
CA GLN A 353 7.48 27.67 -9.08
C GLN A 353 6.92 26.95 -7.84
N VAL A 354 7.75 26.72 -6.83
CA VAL A 354 7.39 25.93 -5.64
C VAL A 354 7.48 26.78 -4.38
N LEU A 355 6.32 27.02 -3.75
CA LEU A 355 6.21 27.51 -2.38
C LEU A 355 6.03 26.31 -1.46
N TYR A 356 6.95 26.10 -0.52
CA TYR A 356 6.85 25.00 0.43
C TYR A 356 6.61 25.52 1.86
N VAL A 357 5.53 25.07 2.50
CA VAL A 357 5.27 25.26 3.93
C VAL A 357 5.69 23.98 4.67
N GLY A 358 6.83 24.06 5.36
CA GLY A 358 7.39 22.96 6.13
C GLY A 358 6.93 23.02 7.59
N ALA A 359 6.04 22.10 8.00
CA ALA A 359 5.43 22.09 9.32
C ALA A 359 6.07 21.04 10.26
N PHE A 360 6.82 21.48 11.26
CA PHE A 360 7.59 20.62 12.16
C PHE A 360 7.17 20.81 13.62
N ALA A 361 7.36 19.81 14.46
CA ALA A 361 7.11 19.98 15.90
C ALA A 361 8.19 20.86 16.56
N SER A 362 9.42 20.81 16.07
CA SER A 362 10.54 21.66 16.52
C SER A 362 11.64 21.69 15.46
N ALA A 363 12.54 22.68 15.53
CA ALA A 363 13.67 22.80 14.59
C ALA A 363 14.58 21.56 14.50
N LYS A 364 14.64 20.73 15.57
CA LYS A 364 15.45 19.50 15.60
C LYS A 364 14.94 18.39 14.67
N GLU A 365 13.72 18.51 14.17
CA GLU A 365 13.13 17.52 13.27
C GLU A 365 13.49 17.74 11.80
N VAL A 366 14.06 18.91 11.47
CA VAL A 366 14.47 19.20 10.09
C VAL A 366 15.72 18.40 9.78
N ASP A 367 15.65 17.64 8.70
CA ASP A 367 16.78 16.94 8.11
C ASP A 367 16.99 17.46 6.68
N TYR A 368 18.22 17.42 6.19
CA TYR A 368 18.55 17.83 4.82
C TYR A 368 18.05 19.24 4.42
N GLN A 369 18.11 20.22 5.33
CA GLN A 369 17.56 21.55 5.12
C GLN A 369 18.00 22.19 3.79
N ALA A 370 19.31 22.17 3.49
CA ALA A 370 19.84 22.73 2.25
C ALA A 370 19.26 22.07 0.98
N ALA A 371 19.04 20.75 1.01
CA ALA A 371 18.44 20.03 -0.11
C ALA A 371 16.94 20.35 -0.28
N LEU A 372 16.23 20.59 0.83
CA LEU A 372 14.85 21.07 0.79
C LEU A 372 14.78 22.48 0.18
N GLU A 373 15.70 23.36 0.59
CA GLU A 373 15.84 24.72 0.06
C GLU A 373 16.11 24.69 -1.46
N GLU A 374 17.03 23.85 -1.95
CA GLU A 374 17.27 23.66 -3.39
C GLU A 374 16.01 23.19 -4.16
N GLY A 375 15.16 22.40 -3.51
CA GLY A 375 13.92 21.87 -4.06
C GLY A 375 12.75 22.86 -4.13
N ALA A 376 12.89 24.09 -3.61
CA ALA A 376 11.82 25.09 -3.57
C ALA A 376 12.31 26.50 -3.91
N ASP A 377 11.47 27.33 -4.52
CA ASP A 377 11.76 28.75 -4.73
C ASP A 377 11.74 29.53 -3.41
N GLN A 378 10.79 29.18 -2.55
CA GLN A 378 10.60 29.78 -1.23
C GLN A 378 10.09 28.73 -0.25
N ILE A 379 10.59 28.79 0.99
CA ILE A 379 10.12 27.98 2.11
C ILE A 379 9.63 28.87 3.25
N ILE A 380 8.47 28.51 3.79
CA ILE A 380 7.96 28.99 5.07
C ILE A 380 8.13 27.86 6.07
N TRP A 381 9.13 27.99 6.92
CA TRP A 381 9.42 27.06 8.01
C TRP A 381 8.50 27.36 9.19
N ALA A 382 7.68 26.40 9.58
CA ALA A 382 6.80 26.51 10.73
C ALA A 382 7.18 25.48 11.77
N VAL A 383 7.44 25.93 13.00
CA VAL A 383 7.64 25.05 14.16
C VAL A 383 6.50 25.19 15.16
N ALA A 384 6.04 24.08 15.72
CA ALA A 384 4.98 24.11 16.73
C ALA A 384 5.46 24.71 18.07
N LYS A 385 6.73 24.50 18.42
CA LYS A 385 7.34 24.99 19.67
C LYS A 385 8.85 25.13 19.57
N GLY A 386 9.40 25.95 20.47
CA GLY A 386 10.84 26.15 20.60
C GLY A 386 11.36 27.23 19.64
N PRO A 387 12.68 27.28 19.42
CA PRO A 387 13.26 28.26 18.52
C PRO A 387 12.84 27.99 17.08
N GLU A 388 12.72 29.08 16.32
CA GLU A 388 12.60 29.07 14.87
C GLU A 388 13.76 28.34 14.19
N ILE A 389 13.53 27.85 12.98
CA ILE A 389 14.54 27.23 12.14
C ILE A 389 15.40 28.35 11.54
N GLY A 390 16.72 28.21 11.62
CA GLY A 390 17.63 29.17 11.00
C GLY A 390 17.46 29.17 9.50
N VAL A 391 17.19 30.32 8.88
CA VAL A 391 17.01 30.45 7.42
C VAL A 391 18.35 30.75 6.74
N HIS A 392 18.63 30.08 5.61
CA HIS A 392 19.85 30.34 4.83
C HIS A 392 19.64 31.32 3.66
N ARG A 393 18.38 31.64 3.33
CA ARG A 393 18.02 32.41 2.13
C ARG A 393 17.10 33.58 2.47
N GLU A 394 17.30 34.72 1.81
CA GLU A 394 16.59 35.98 2.13
C GLU A 394 15.07 35.92 1.91
N GLN A 395 14.60 35.10 0.96
CA GLN A 395 13.17 34.93 0.66
C GLN A 395 12.45 34.00 1.64
N ASP A 396 13.19 33.13 2.33
CA ASP A 396 12.60 32.17 3.25
C ASP A 396 12.15 32.86 4.53
N ARG A 397 11.15 32.26 5.17
CA ARG A 397 10.60 32.73 6.45
C ARG A 397 10.63 31.59 7.43
N SER A 398 10.86 31.91 8.71
CA SER A 398 10.66 30.97 9.79
C SER A 398 9.74 31.61 10.81
N VAL A 399 8.82 30.82 11.37
CA VAL A 399 7.83 31.25 12.34
C VAL A 399 7.50 30.14 13.32
N VAL A 400 6.99 30.51 14.50
CA VAL A 400 6.35 29.59 15.42
C VAL A 400 4.84 29.57 15.13
N ALA A 401 4.35 28.47 14.55
CA ALA A 401 2.94 28.32 14.16
C ALA A 401 2.50 26.85 14.21
N THR A 402 1.30 26.61 14.74
CA THR A 402 0.66 25.28 14.80
C THR A 402 -0.50 25.12 13.83
N ASP A 403 -1.09 26.23 13.38
CA ASP A 403 -2.23 26.24 12.47
C ASP A 403 -1.78 26.71 11.09
N MET A 404 -1.78 25.79 10.13
CA MET A 404 -1.35 26.07 8.76
C MET A 404 -2.34 26.93 7.98
N VAL A 405 -3.61 26.96 8.39
CA VAL A 405 -4.64 27.78 7.75
C VAL A 405 -4.41 29.24 8.14
N GLU A 406 -4.27 29.53 9.43
CA GLU A 406 -3.96 30.89 9.90
C GLU A 406 -2.59 31.37 9.40
N LEU A 407 -1.59 30.49 9.33
CA LEU A 407 -0.29 30.81 8.73
C LEU A 407 -0.42 31.28 7.28
N LEU A 408 -1.21 30.59 6.46
CA LEU A 408 -1.44 30.98 5.07
C LEU A 408 -2.20 32.30 4.95
N ARG A 409 -3.15 32.57 5.86
CA ARG A 409 -3.85 33.86 5.93
C ARG A 409 -2.90 35.00 6.28
N ALA A 410 -2.10 34.84 7.32
CA ALA A 410 -1.09 35.81 7.73
C ALA A 410 -0.07 36.07 6.61
N TYR A 411 0.36 35.01 5.91
CA TYR A 411 1.24 35.13 4.75
C TYR A 411 0.58 35.91 3.61
N SER A 412 -0.68 35.62 3.28
CA SER A 412 -1.44 36.36 2.27
C SER A 412 -1.64 37.84 2.63
N ALA A 413 -1.75 38.15 3.92
CA ALA A 413 -1.89 39.51 4.43
C ALA A 413 -0.55 40.28 4.49
N GLY A 414 0.58 39.62 4.17
CA GLY A 414 1.91 40.21 4.21
C GLY A 414 2.50 40.33 5.62
N GLU A 415 1.92 39.67 6.63
CA GLU A 415 2.36 39.74 8.02
C GLU A 415 3.71 39.04 8.25
N LEU A 416 4.11 38.15 7.34
CA LEU A 416 5.42 37.48 7.31
C LEU A 416 6.45 38.25 6.47
N GLY A 417 6.15 39.51 6.10
CA GLY A 417 6.97 40.33 5.20
C GLY A 417 6.72 40.02 3.72
N ALA A 418 7.42 40.74 2.83
CA ALA A 418 7.28 40.54 1.38
C ALA A 418 7.69 39.11 1.00
N GLY A 419 6.72 38.32 0.54
CA GLY A 419 6.92 36.96 0.05
C GLY A 419 7.31 36.95 -1.43
N ALA A 420 8.13 35.98 -1.84
CA ALA A 420 8.53 35.84 -3.24
C ALA A 420 7.38 35.30 -4.12
N ILE A 421 6.43 34.57 -3.53
CA ILE A 421 5.32 33.90 -4.24
C ILE A 421 4.00 34.24 -3.56
N GLY A 422 3.13 35.00 -4.24
CA GLY A 422 1.78 35.31 -3.77
C GLY A 422 0.84 34.10 -3.85
N LEU A 423 -0.06 33.95 -2.87
CA LEU A 423 -1.02 32.83 -2.84
C LEU A 423 -2.09 32.94 -3.93
N ASP A 424 -2.39 34.15 -4.39
CA ASP A 424 -3.27 34.46 -5.53
C ASP A 424 -2.73 33.93 -6.88
N ARG A 425 -1.45 33.53 -6.91
CA ARG A 425 -0.80 32.96 -8.09
C ARG A 425 -0.79 31.43 -8.10
N ILE A 426 -1.16 30.77 -7.01
CA ILE A 426 -1.09 29.31 -6.87
C ILE A 426 -2.12 28.62 -7.76
N ASP A 427 -1.65 27.74 -8.63
CA ASP A 427 -2.46 26.88 -9.50
C ASP A 427 -2.83 25.56 -8.81
N ARG A 428 -1.96 25.08 -7.91
CA ARG A 428 -2.09 23.77 -7.27
C ARG A 428 -1.62 23.77 -5.82
N VAL A 429 -2.39 23.11 -4.96
CA VAL A 429 -2.05 22.85 -3.55
C VAL A 429 -1.86 21.35 -3.34
N LEU A 430 -0.71 20.96 -2.80
CA LEU A 430 -0.40 19.59 -2.39
C LEU A 430 -0.31 19.53 -0.86
N VAL A 431 -1.21 18.80 -0.22
CA VAL A 431 -1.24 18.65 1.24
C VAL A 431 -0.73 17.26 1.64
N MET A 432 0.45 17.21 2.25
CA MET A 432 1.15 15.99 2.62
C MET A 432 1.37 15.90 4.13
N GLY A 433 0.42 15.32 4.85
CA GLY A 433 0.54 15.21 6.30
C GLY A 433 -0.53 14.33 6.93
N GLY A 434 -0.66 14.45 8.26
CA GLY A 434 -1.64 13.69 9.01
C GLY A 434 -3.08 14.07 8.64
N THR A 435 -4.01 13.18 8.99
CA THR A 435 -5.46 13.34 8.72
C THR A 435 -6.04 14.65 9.27
N GLY A 436 -5.48 15.18 10.36
CA GLY A 436 -5.85 16.49 10.90
C GLY A 436 -5.49 17.66 9.97
N LEU A 437 -4.30 17.65 9.37
CA LEU A 437 -3.89 18.68 8.40
C LEU A 437 -4.75 18.60 7.13
N LEU A 438 -4.99 17.39 6.62
CA LEU A 438 -5.89 17.18 5.47
C LEU A 438 -7.29 17.74 5.76
N ARG A 439 -7.83 17.51 6.97
CA ARG A 439 -9.14 18.02 7.37
C ARG A 439 -9.18 19.53 7.47
N GLY A 440 -8.18 20.12 8.14
CA GLY A 440 -8.08 21.58 8.27
C GLY A 440 -8.03 22.26 6.90
N MET A 441 -7.20 21.75 5.99
CA MET A 441 -7.10 22.27 4.63
C MET A 441 -8.38 22.00 3.81
N GLN A 442 -9.00 20.83 3.94
CA GLN A 442 -10.24 20.50 3.24
C GLN A 442 -11.37 21.48 3.61
N HIS A 443 -11.53 21.77 4.91
CA HIS A 443 -12.50 22.76 5.38
C HIS A 443 -12.13 24.19 4.97
N ALA A 444 -10.85 24.56 5.09
CA ALA A 444 -10.41 25.92 4.79
C ALA A 444 -10.53 26.27 3.30
N LEU A 445 -10.38 25.29 2.41
CA LEU A 445 -10.52 25.44 0.95
C LEU A 445 -11.96 25.21 0.44
N ALA A 446 -12.92 24.91 1.33
CA ALA A 446 -14.33 24.85 0.95
C ALA A 446 -14.84 26.23 0.49
N ALA A 447 -16.00 26.28 -0.16
CA ALA A 447 -16.56 27.50 -0.75
C ALA A 447 -16.78 28.65 0.27
N ASP A 448 -17.11 28.31 1.52
CA ASP A 448 -17.28 29.22 2.65
C ASP A 448 -16.08 29.17 3.63
N GLY A 449 -15.01 28.47 3.26
CA GLY A 449 -13.82 28.27 4.08
C GLY A 449 -12.93 29.50 4.18
N ALA A 450 -12.05 29.51 5.18
CA ALA A 450 -11.18 30.63 5.52
C ALA A 450 -10.12 30.98 4.45
N LEU A 451 -9.86 30.10 3.50
CA LEU A 451 -8.92 30.29 2.39
C LEU A 451 -9.62 30.40 1.02
N SER A 452 -10.95 30.45 0.98
CA SER A 452 -11.74 30.46 -0.27
C SER A 452 -11.42 31.62 -1.20
N THR A 453 -11.00 32.76 -0.65
CA THR A 453 -10.66 33.99 -1.39
C THR A 453 -9.15 34.26 -1.48
N VAL A 454 -8.33 33.38 -0.92
CA VAL A 454 -6.86 33.55 -0.85
C VAL A 454 -6.16 33.04 -2.10
N PHE A 455 -6.73 32.03 -2.75
CA PHE A 455 -6.19 31.37 -3.94
C PHE A 455 -6.97 31.73 -5.21
N LYS A 456 -6.48 31.28 -6.36
CA LYS A 456 -7.23 31.33 -7.62
C LYS A 456 -8.57 30.58 -7.51
N PRO A 457 -9.65 31.04 -8.16
CA PRO A 457 -10.94 30.35 -8.14
C PRO A 457 -10.91 28.90 -8.65
N ASP A 458 -9.97 28.56 -9.52
CA ASP A 458 -9.80 27.23 -10.13
C ASP A 458 -8.62 26.44 -9.55
N VAL A 459 -8.12 26.83 -8.36
CA VAL A 459 -7.02 26.14 -7.69
C VAL A 459 -7.31 24.66 -7.49
N LYS A 460 -6.36 23.81 -7.86
CA LYS A 460 -6.50 22.35 -7.71
C LYS A 460 -5.86 21.91 -6.40
N ALA A 461 -6.65 21.40 -5.47
CA ALA A 461 -6.15 20.90 -4.19
C ALA A 461 -6.12 19.36 -4.13
N PHE A 462 -4.98 18.80 -3.76
CA PHE A 462 -4.78 17.36 -3.58
C PHE A 462 -4.27 17.05 -2.18
N GLY A 463 -4.76 15.96 -1.61
CA GLY A 463 -4.28 15.40 -0.36
C GLY A 463 -3.61 14.04 -0.59
N THR A 464 -2.44 13.83 0.00
CA THR A 464 -1.78 12.52 -0.02
C THR A 464 -2.32 11.66 1.11
N VAL A 465 -2.99 10.56 0.76
CA VAL A 465 -3.69 9.69 1.70
C VAL A 465 -2.78 8.61 2.27
N GLY A 466 -2.40 8.75 3.54
CA GLY A 466 -1.63 7.77 4.32
C GLY A 466 -2.47 6.62 4.88
N SER A 467 -3.10 5.81 4.02
CA SER A 467 -3.88 4.63 4.44
C SER A 467 -2.97 3.50 4.96
N PRO A 468 -3.42 2.67 5.92
CA PRO A 468 -2.71 1.43 6.27
C PRO A 468 -2.59 0.52 5.04
N MET A 469 -1.45 -0.14 4.85
CA MET A 469 -1.21 -0.99 3.69
C MET A 469 -0.65 -2.36 4.10
N GLN A 470 -1.01 -3.40 3.35
CA GLN A 470 -0.51 -4.76 3.55
C GLN A 470 0.19 -5.31 2.29
N CYS A 471 -0.54 -5.45 1.18
CA CYS A 471 0.03 -6.01 -0.03
C CYS A 471 0.91 -5.00 -0.80
N MET A 472 0.43 -3.75 -0.92
CA MET A 472 0.95 -2.70 -1.81
C MET A 472 0.99 -3.09 -3.30
N LEU A 473 0.11 -4.01 -3.71
CA LEU A 473 -0.01 -4.56 -5.06
C LEU A 473 -1.18 -3.93 -5.86
N LYS A 474 -1.50 -2.66 -5.59
CA LYS A 474 -2.44 -1.86 -6.39
C LYS A 474 -3.82 -2.49 -6.62
N GLY A 475 -4.55 -2.68 -5.52
CA GLY A 475 -5.96 -3.13 -5.55
C GLY A 475 -6.20 -4.60 -5.25
N VAL A 476 -5.18 -5.33 -4.79
CA VAL A 476 -5.32 -6.77 -4.46
C VAL A 476 -6.00 -7.02 -3.10
N CYS A 477 -5.47 -6.46 -2.00
CA CYS A 477 -5.94 -6.82 -0.65
C CYS A 477 -6.96 -5.85 -0.02
N ALA A 478 -7.21 -4.70 -0.64
CA ALA A 478 -8.07 -3.62 -0.13
C ALA A 478 -7.72 -3.02 1.26
N GLN A 479 -6.61 -3.42 1.91
CA GLN A 479 -6.23 -2.84 3.22
C GLN A 479 -6.03 -1.31 3.15
N CYS A 480 -5.59 -0.80 2.01
CA CYS A 480 -5.39 0.64 1.78
C CYS A 480 -6.60 1.34 1.15
N LEU A 481 -7.80 0.73 1.20
CA LEU A 481 -9.00 1.32 0.62
C LEU A 481 -9.38 2.59 1.37
N ASN A 482 -9.66 3.65 0.64
CA ASN A 482 -10.25 4.88 1.14
C ASN A 482 -11.43 5.26 0.24
N TRP A 483 -12.49 5.81 0.83
CA TRP A 483 -13.65 6.28 0.07
C TRP A 483 -13.46 7.71 -0.39
N GLN A 484 -14.05 8.01 -1.55
CA GLN A 484 -14.33 9.37 -1.99
C GLN A 484 -15.80 9.69 -1.77
N ILE A 485 -16.06 10.88 -1.23
CA ILE A 485 -17.37 11.49 -1.09
C ILE A 485 -17.49 12.57 -2.17
N ASP A 486 -18.58 12.56 -2.92
CA ASP A 486 -18.89 13.66 -3.82
C ASP A 486 -19.28 14.90 -2.99
N PRO A 487 -18.54 16.02 -3.11
CA PRO A 487 -18.78 17.20 -2.28
C PRO A 487 -20.16 17.85 -2.52
N ASN A 488 -20.83 17.57 -3.64
CA ASN A 488 -22.14 18.13 -3.95
C ASN A 488 -23.28 17.29 -3.36
N THR A 489 -23.12 15.96 -3.32
CA THR A 489 -24.19 15.04 -2.90
C THR A 489 -24.00 14.50 -1.49
N GLY A 490 -22.78 14.57 -0.94
CA GLY A 490 -22.41 13.97 0.34
C GLY A 490 -22.39 12.43 0.31
N GLN A 491 -22.53 11.81 -0.87
CA GLN A 491 -22.56 10.35 -1.01
C GLN A 491 -21.17 9.80 -1.32
N ARG A 492 -20.89 8.60 -0.79
CA ARG A 492 -19.71 7.83 -1.21
C ARG A 492 -19.88 7.38 -2.66
N THR A 493 -19.01 7.84 -3.55
CA THR A 493 -19.12 7.59 -4.99
C THR A 493 -18.07 6.63 -5.51
N ARG A 494 -16.88 6.58 -4.88
CA ARG A 494 -15.76 5.78 -5.39
C ARG A 494 -14.88 5.25 -4.27
N ALA A 495 -14.56 3.96 -4.35
CA ALA A 495 -13.48 3.38 -3.54
C ALA A 495 -12.15 3.55 -4.28
N VAL A 496 -11.13 4.06 -3.58
CA VAL A 496 -9.78 4.26 -4.10
C VAL A 496 -8.81 3.43 -3.26
N PHE A 497 -7.97 2.64 -3.92
CA PHE A 497 -6.87 1.96 -3.26
C PHE A 497 -5.68 2.93 -3.20
N SER A 498 -5.31 3.41 -2.02
CA SER A 498 -4.19 4.36 -1.88
C SER A 498 -2.87 3.81 -2.41
N CYS A 499 -2.68 2.47 -2.45
CA CYS A 499 -1.49 1.90 -3.08
C CYS A 499 -1.45 1.98 -4.61
N ALA A 500 -2.58 2.27 -5.25
CA ALA A 500 -2.68 2.57 -6.67
C ALA A 500 -2.72 4.08 -6.94
N GLN A 501 -3.39 4.85 -6.07
CA GLN A 501 -3.54 6.30 -6.21
C GLN A 501 -3.63 6.95 -4.82
N GLN A 502 -2.48 7.32 -4.24
CA GLN A 502 -2.40 7.93 -2.92
C GLN A 502 -2.79 9.42 -2.93
N ASP A 503 -2.45 10.14 -4.01
CA ASP A 503 -2.82 11.55 -4.18
C ASP A 503 -4.23 11.64 -4.75
N GLN A 504 -5.13 12.26 -3.99
CA GLN A 504 -6.54 12.36 -4.32
C GLN A 504 -7.02 13.81 -4.23
N PRO A 505 -8.04 14.23 -5.02
CA PRO A 505 -8.65 15.55 -4.86
C PRO A 505 -9.08 15.78 -3.42
N LEU A 506 -8.55 16.82 -2.78
CA LEU A 506 -8.67 17.01 -1.33
C LEU A 506 -10.13 17.07 -0.90
N ALA A 507 -10.98 17.79 -1.64
CA ALA A 507 -12.41 17.95 -1.37
C ALA A 507 -13.20 16.62 -1.41
N TRP A 508 -12.65 15.57 -2.01
CA TRP A 508 -13.35 14.31 -2.21
C TRP A 508 -12.97 13.26 -1.16
N ILE A 509 -11.91 13.45 -0.38
CA ILE A 509 -11.39 12.42 0.54
C ILE A 509 -12.36 12.22 1.72
N ASP A 510 -12.82 10.99 1.94
CA ASP A 510 -13.53 10.60 3.17
C ASP A 510 -12.51 10.47 4.33
N LEU A 511 -12.29 11.59 5.03
CA LEU A 511 -11.31 11.68 6.11
C LEU A 511 -11.76 10.96 7.38
N ASP A 512 -13.07 10.73 7.57
CA ASP A 512 -13.60 9.94 8.68
C ASP A 512 -13.31 8.46 8.46
N ASN A 513 -13.53 7.97 7.23
CA ASN A 513 -13.12 6.64 6.82
C ASN A 513 -11.60 6.44 6.96
N LEU A 514 -10.78 7.41 6.51
CA LEU A 514 -9.33 7.34 6.67
C LEU A 514 -8.93 7.23 8.14
N ALA A 515 -9.48 8.09 9.00
CA ALA A 515 -9.18 8.10 10.43
C ALA A 515 -9.58 6.78 11.12
N ALA A 516 -10.76 6.25 10.80
CA ALA A 516 -11.21 4.96 11.33
C ALA A 516 -10.26 3.82 10.92
N ARG A 517 -9.82 3.78 9.65
CA ARG A 517 -8.90 2.76 9.16
C ARG A 517 -7.51 2.86 9.79
N GLN A 518 -6.98 4.07 9.97
CA GLN A 518 -5.68 4.28 10.63
C GLN A 518 -5.67 3.83 12.09
N ARG A 519 -6.82 3.87 12.77
CA ARG A 519 -6.96 3.43 14.17
C ARG A 519 -7.25 1.94 14.34
N GLN A 520 -7.47 1.20 13.25
CA GLN A 520 -7.89 -0.21 13.27
C GLN A 520 -6.99 -1.10 14.14
N ASN A 521 -5.68 -0.83 14.17
CA ASN A 521 -4.69 -1.64 14.89
C ASN A 521 -4.14 -0.96 16.15
N SER A 522 -4.73 0.14 16.61
CA SER A 522 -4.21 0.96 17.71
C SER A 522 -3.85 0.18 18.98
N VAL A 523 -4.67 -0.79 19.39
CA VAL A 523 -4.38 -1.67 20.54
C VAL A 523 -3.16 -2.54 20.28
N ALA A 524 -3.09 -3.21 19.13
CA ALA A 524 -1.98 -4.07 18.77
C ALA A 524 -0.67 -3.28 18.66
N ASP A 525 -0.72 -2.09 18.06
CA ASP A 525 0.44 -1.19 17.94
C ASP A 525 0.95 -0.73 19.30
N THR A 526 0.03 -0.37 20.21
CA THR A 526 0.38 0.06 21.59
C THR A 526 1.01 -1.08 22.37
N VAL A 527 0.39 -2.27 22.36
CA VAL A 527 0.93 -3.45 23.06
C VAL A 527 2.28 -3.85 22.47
N SER A 528 2.42 -3.83 21.14
CA SER A 528 3.69 -4.16 20.47
C SER A 528 4.80 -3.16 20.79
N ALA A 529 4.47 -1.88 20.97
CA ALA A 529 5.44 -0.86 21.35
C ALA A 529 5.93 -1.08 22.80
N LEU A 530 5.01 -1.31 23.73
CA LEU A 530 5.34 -1.61 25.13
C LEU A 530 6.15 -2.90 25.25
N TRP A 531 5.80 -3.94 24.47
CA TRP A 531 6.56 -5.18 24.43
C TRP A 531 7.97 -4.98 23.90
N LEU A 532 8.13 -4.19 22.83
CA LEU A 532 9.46 -3.86 22.31
C LEU A 532 10.31 -3.12 23.34
N ASP A 533 9.72 -2.17 24.09
CA ASP A 533 10.43 -1.47 25.16
C ASP A 533 10.95 -2.44 26.24
N HIS A 534 10.11 -3.41 26.62
CA HIS A 534 10.53 -4.47 27.54
C HIS A 534 11.68 -5.32 26.97
N VAL A 535 11.55 -5.82 25.74
CA VAL A 535 12.57 -6.67 25.11
C VAL A 535 13.91 -5.93 24.98
N LEU A 536 13.90 -4.66 24.57
CA LEU A 536 15.11 -3.84 24.45
C LEU A 536 15.74 -3.50 25.81
N ALA A 537 14.93 -3.37 26.87
CA ALA A 537 15.45 -3.18 28.22
C ALA A 537 16.16 -4.45 28.73
N VAL A 538 15.58 -5.64 28.50
CA VAL A 538 16.20 -6.93 28.86
C VAL A 538 17.52 -7.13 28.12
N GLU A 539 17.57 -6.80 26.83
CA GLU A 539 18.81 -6.89 26.03
C GLU A 539 19.94 -6.06 26.63
N LYS A 540 19.67 -4.80 26.99
CA LYS A 540 20.67 -3.91 27.59
C LYS A 540 21.22 -4.44 28.91
N THR A 541 20.35 -5.01 29.76
CA THR A 541 20.76 -5.59 31.05
C THR A 541 21.65 -6.81 30.84
N ASN A 542 21.32 -7.68 29.88
CA ASN A 542 22.12 -8.86 29.58
C ASN A 542 23.52 -8.48 29.05
N VAL A 543 23.60 -7.52 28.13
CA VAL A 543 24.89 -6.99 27.63
C VAL A 543 25.72 -6.37 28.76
N ALA A 544 25.09 -5.64 29.68
CA ALA A 544 25.77 -5.06 30.84
C ALA A 544 26.23 -6.10 31.89
N SER A 545 25.68 -7.32 31.86
CA SER A 545 26.12 -8.42 32.74
C SER A 545 27.22 -9.30 32.13
N GLU A 546 27.45 -9.18 30.82
CA GLU A 546 28.50 -9.89 30.07
C GLU A 546 29.80 -9.07 29.91
N HIS A 547 29.79 -7.81 30.37
CA HIS A 547 30.95 -6.91 30.45
C HIS A 547 31.27 -6.61 31.92
#